data_AF-A0A962CLS8-F1
#
_entry.id   AF-A0A962CLS8-F1
#
_cell.length_a   1.000
_cell.length_b   1.000
_cell.length_c   1.000
_cell.angle_alpha   90.00
_cell.angle_beta   90.00
_cell.angle_gamma   90.00
#
_symmetry.space_group_name_H-M   'P 1'
#
loop_
_entity.id
_entity.type
_entity.pdbx_description
1 polymer ?
#
loop_
_entity_poly.entity_id
_entity_poly.type
_entity_poly.pdbx_seq_one_letter_code
_entity_poly.pdbx_strand_id
1 'polypeptide(L)'
;MLSEKELAKLTNTLQIPMIVQGILDGQESFTPDMQYGLHEILSDYQPDSALLSIALGAHKIAAHFQNHSPNMAILKLECERIISDYAEIWVRNAESKTLDDNLVFDTLEQIPEDLETLAELLEINATLLNAHNEELAKICETFALQAHAQVLIADTFIDLMDEGAELAETYAPTTTIYNDNVIPFPGTMNAS
;
A
#
# COMPACT_ATOMS: atom_id res chain seq x y z
N MET A 1 11.18 11.79 8.30
CA MET A 1 10.08 12.65 8.82
C MET A 1 9.72 13.66 7.76
N LEU A 2 8.48 13.60 7.27
CA LEU A 2 7.97 14.46 6.21
C LEU A 2 7.81 15.92 6.68
N SER A 3 8.07 16.86 5.77
CA SER A 3 7.67 18.25 5.95
C SER A 3 6.16 18.42 5.81
N GLU A 4 5.60 19.47 6.42
CA GLU A 4 4.17 19.82 6.28
C GLU A 4 3.75 19.96 4.82
N LYS A 5 4.67 20.42 3.96
CA LYS A 5 4.44 20.55 2.52
C LYS A 5 4.29 19.20 1.82
N GLU A 6 5.06 18.20 2.21
CA GLU A 6 5.00 16.85 1.62
C GLU A 6 3.76 16.11 2.12
N LEU A 7 3.39 16.27 3.39
CA LEU A 7 2.13 15.72 3.92
C LEU A 7 0.90 16.33 3.24
N ALA A 8 0.93 17.65 2.98
CA ALA A 8 -0.12 18.33 2.24
C ALA A 8 -0.21 17.85 0.79
N LYS A 9 0.93 17.59 0.13
CA LYS A 9 0.98 17.02 -1.21
C LYS A 9 0.38 15.62 -1.24
N LEU A 10 0.81 14.75 -0.32
CA LEU A 10 0.29 13.38 -0.17
C LEU A 10 -1.23 13.36 0.01
N THR A 11 -1.72 14.20 0.92
CA THR A 11 -3.16 14.31 1.23
C THR A 11 -3.97 14.80 0.02
N ASN A 12 -3.42 15.72 -0.77
CA ASN A 12 -4.07 16.23 -1.98
C ASN A 12 -4.08 15.16 -3.09
N THR A 13 -2.99 14.39 -3.24
CA THR A 13 -2.92 13.36 -4.27
C THR A 13 -3.83 12.17 -3.97
N LEU A 14 -3.94 11.76 -2.70
CA LEU A 14 -4.74 10.60 -2.30
C LEU A 14 -6.24 10.90 -2.10
N GLN A 15 -6.63 12.18 -2.10
CA GLN A 15 -7.99 12.75 -2.09
C GLN A 15 -8.90 12.35 -0.91
N ILE A 16 -8.98 11.07 -0.56
CA ILE A 16 -9.80 10.48 0.52
C ILE A 16 -9.60 11.16 1.87
N PRO A 17 -8.38 11.49 2.34
CA PRO A 17 -8.25 12.13 3.63
C PRO A 17 -8.88 13.54 3.65
N MET A 18 -8.99 14.21 2.49
CA MET A 18 -9.73 15.47 2.37
C MET A 18 -11.23 15.26 2.45
N ILE A 19 -11.76 14.23 1.79
CA ILE A 19 -13.19 13.86 1.86
C ILE A 19 -13.58 13.57 3.31
N VAL A 20 -12.79 12.75 4.02
CA VAL A 20 -13.01 12.43 5.43
C VAL A 20 -12.99 13.69 6.30
N GLN A 21 -12.06 14.61 6.04
CA GLN A 21 -12.01 15.89 6.74
C GLN A 21 -13.28 16.73 6.49
N GLY A 22 -13.75 16.81 5.24
CA GLY A 22 -14.97 17.54 4.89
C GLY A 22 -16.21 17.02 5.62
N ILE A 23 -16.32 15.69 5.78
CA ILE A 23 -17.40 15.05 6.54
C ILE A 23 -17.26 15.34 8.04
N LEU A 24 -16.04 15.24 8.60
CA LEU A 24 -15.78 15.56 10.02
C LEU A 24 -16.10 17.02 10.36
N ASP A 25 -15.82 17.95 9.43
CA ASP A 25 -16.08 19.38 9.59
C ASP A 25 -17.56 19.73 9.31
N GLY A 26 -18.39 18.76 8.92
CA GLY A 26 -19.80 18.94 8.58
C GLY A 26 -20.03 19.76 7.30
N GLN A 27 -19.01 19.86 6.43
CA GLN A 27 -19.10 20.53 5.14
C GLN A 27 -19.71 19.63 4.06
N GLU A 28 -19.53 18.32 4.22
CA GLU A 28 -20.05 17.28 3.35
C GLU A 28 -20.84 16.26 4.18
N SER A 29 -21.83 15.61 3.57
CA SER A 29 -22.62 14.53 4.19
C SER A 29 -22.29 13.21 3.51
N PHE A 30 -22.05 12.14 4.26
CA PHE A 30 -21.71 10.85 3.65
C PHE A 30 -22.93 10.16 3.01
N THR A 31 -23.14 10.41 1.71
CA THR A 31 -24.23 9.83 0.92
C THR A 31 -23.83 8.48 0.30
N PRO A 32 -24.80 7.65 -0.15
CA PRO A 32 -24.50 6.42 -0.88
C PRO A 32 -23.63 6.63 -2.14
N ASP A 33 -23.80 7.75 -2.83
CA ASP A 33 -22.98 8.09 -4.00
C ASP A 33 -21.53 8.39 -3.59
N MET A 34 -21.32 9.07 -2.46
CA MET A 34 -19.98 9.28 -1.90
C MET A 34 -19.35 7.97 -1.45
N GLN A 35 -20.13 7.09 -0.81
CA GLN A 35 -19.66 5.76 -0.42
C GLN A 35 -19.19 4.96 -1.65
N TYR A 36 -19.98 4.96 -2.72
CA TYR A 36 -19.60 4.31 -3.97
C TYR A 36 -18.33 4.92 -4.58
N GLY A 37 -18.24 6.25 -4.65
CA GLY A 37 -17.04 6.93 -5.15
C GLY A 37 -15.80 6.62 -4.31
N LEU A 38 -15.93 6.46 -2.99
CA LEU A 38 -14.83 6.07 -2.12
C LEU A 38 -14.34 4.65 -2.42
N HIS A 39 -15.27 3.72 -2.68
CA HIS A 39 -14.92 2.37 -3.13
C HIS A 39 -14.20 2.39 -4.48
N GLU A 40 -14.68 3.17 -5.45
CA GLU A 40 -14.08 3.29 -6.78
C GLU A 40 -12.64 3.82 -6.69
N ILE A 41 -12.43 4.93 -5.97
CA ILE A 41 -11.10 5.53 -5.79
C ILE A 41 -10.13 4.54 -5.12
N LEU A 42 -10.55 3.86 -4.05
CA LEU A 42 -9.69 2.90 -3.35
C LEU A 42 -9.39 1.67 -4.19
N SER A 43 -10.32 1.23 -5.04
CA SER A 43 -10.11 0.09 -5.92
C SER A 43 -9.13 0.38 -7.07
N ASP A 44 -9.02 1.64 -7.49
CA ASP A 44 -8.08 2.07 -8.53
C ASP A 44 -6.66 2.29 -8.00
N TYR A 45 -6.48 2.32 -6.68
CA TYR A 45 -5.16 2.49 -6.07
C TYR A 45 -4.37 1.19 -6.03
N GLN A 46 -3.05 1.33 -6.16
CA GLN A 46 -2.12 0.28 -5.76
C GLN A 46 -2.18 0.09 -4.23
N PRO A 47 -1.86 -1.11 -3.72
CA PRO A 47 -2.00 -1.43 -2.31
C PRO A 47 -1.29 -0.45 -1.36
N ASP A 48 -0.12 0.04 -1.72
CA ASP A 48 0.64 1.05 -0.95
C ASP A 48 -0.09 2.39 -0.82
N SER A 49 -0.66 2.84 -1.93
CA SER A 49 -1.41 4.08 -2.04
C SER A 49 -2.74 3.96 -1.32
N ALA A 50 -3.39 2.80 -1.40
CA ALA A 50 -4.61 2.48 -0.67
C ALA A 50 -4.35 2.44 0.84
N LEU A 51 -3.30 1.75 1.29
CA LEU A 51 -2.88 1.69 2.70
C LEU A 51 -2.67 3.09 3.27
N LEU A 52 -1.86 3.93 2.61
CA LEU A 52 -1.60 5.30 3.06
C LEU A 52 -2.87 6.16 3.05
N SER A 53 -3.71 6.02 2.04
CA SER A 53 -4.96 6.78 1.92
C SER A 53 -5.93 6.45 3.06
N ILE A 54 -6.09 5.15 3.34
CA ILE A 54 -6.91 4.65 4.44
C ILE A 54 -6.31 5.10 5.79
N ALA A 55 -5.01 4.93 6.01
CA ALA A 55 -4.35 5.31 7.26
C ALA A 55 -4.47 6.82 7.54
N LEU A 56 -4.28 7.68 6.54
CA LEU A 56 -4.46 9.13 6.69
C LEU A 56 -5.91 9.52 7.00
N GLY A 57 -6.89 8.86 6.35
CA GLY A 57 -8.30 9.06 6.63
C GLY A 57 -8.70 8.59 8.03
N ALA A 58 -8.32 7.36 8.37
CA ALA A 58 -8.58 6.74 9.67
C ALA A 58 -7.92 7.51 10.81
N HIS A 59 -6.69 8.01 10.62
CA HIS A 59 -6.01 8.87 11.58
C HIS A 59 -6.84 10.12 11.92
N LYS A 60 -7.47 10.77 10.92
CA LYS A 60 -8.33 11.94 11.15
C LYS A 60 -9.55 11.59 12.01
N ILE A 61 -10.20 10.46 11.72
CA ILE A 61 -11.34 9.97 12.51
C ILE A 61 -10.88 9.66 13.94
N ALA A 62 -9.81 8.90 14.09
CA ALA A 62 -9.27 8.49 15.38
C ALA A 62 -8.82 9.68 16.23
N ALA A 63 -8.19 10.70 15.63
CA ALA A 63 -7.80 11.93 16.30
C ALA A 63 -9.03 12.73 16.79
N HIS A 64 -10.10 12.80 15.98
CA HIS A 64 -11.35 13.46 16.37
C HIS A 64 -12.04 12.74 17.54
N PHE A 65 -11.99 11.40 17.56
CA PHE A 65 -12.66 10.57 18.58
C PHE A 65 -11.73 10.03 19.67
N GLN A 66 -10.48 10.52 19.79
CA GLN A 66 -9.43 9.91 20.64
C GLN A 66 -9.81 9.69 22.12
N ASN A 67 -10.72 10.52 22.65
CA ASN A 67 -11.16 10.45 24.06
C ASN A 67 -12.43 9.60 24.28
N HIS A 68 -13.00 9.01 23.22
CA HIS A 68 -14.24 8.23 23.31
C HIS A 68 -13.98 6.76 23.67
N SER A 69 -12.86 6.19 23.24
CA SER A 69 -12.52 4.79 23.48
C SER A 69 -11.01 4.54 23.39
N PRO A 70 -10.46 3.62 24.20
CA PRO A 70 -9.08 3.14 24.01
C PRO A 70 -8.81 2.62 22.59
N ASN A 71 -9.81 2.05 21.92
CA ASN A 71 -9.65 1.52 20.55
C ASN A 71 -9.36 2.62 19.52
N MET A 72 -9.83 3.86 19.76
CA MET A 72 -9.50 5.01 18.91
C MET A 72 -8.05 5.44 19.09
N ALA A 73 -7.53 5.36 20.32
CA ALA A 73 -6.13 5.65 20.58
C ALA A 73 -5.21 4.60 19.93
N ILE A 74 -5.60 3.32 19.96
CA ILE A 74 -4.87 2.24 19.27
C ILE A 74 -4.90 2.46 17.75
N LEU A 75 -6.08 2.70 17.16
CA LEU A 75 -6.21 3.00 15.73
C LEU A 75 -5.33 4.18 15.32
N LYS A 76 -5.31 5.24 16.13
CA LYS A 76 -4.49 6.42 15.87
C LYS A 76 -3.00 6.08 15.85
N LEU A 77 -2.51 5.36 16.87
CA LEU A 77 -1.09 4.95 16.95
C LEU A 77 -0.69 4.08 15.76
N GLU A 78 -1.58 3.17 15.36
CA GLU A 78 -1.33 2.30 14.21
C GLU A 78 -1.26 3.09 12.90
N CYS A 79 -2.17 4.03 12.70
CA CYS A 79 -2.11 4.92 11.55
C CYS A 79 -0.85 5.79 11.56
N GLU A 80 -0.42 6.30 12.72
CA GLU A 80 0.81 7.08 12.86
C GLU A 80 2.05 6.25 12.50
N ARG A 81 2.09 4.96 12.89
CA ARG A 81 3.15 4.02 12.49
C ARG A 81 3.18 3.84 10.97
N ILE A 82 2.06 3.45 10.38
CA ILE A 82 1.93 3.25 8.92
C ILE A 82 2.34 4.52 8.16
N ILE A 83 1.84 5.69 8.56
CA ILE A 83 2.21 6.95 7.92
C ILE A 83 3.73 7.20 8.04
N SER A 84 4.32 6.92 9.20
CA SER A 84 5.76 7.08 9.41
C SER A 84 6.59 6.15 8.52
N ASP A 85 6.14 4.92 8.34
CA ASP A 85 6.88 3.87 7.64
C ASP A 85 6.80 4.05 6.11
N TYR A 86 5.60 4.34 5.58
CA TYR A 86 5.38 4.33 4.12
C TYR A 86 5.38 5.70 3.46
N ALA A 87 5.02 6.78 4.17
CA ALA A 87 4.72 8.05 3.50
C ALA A 87 5.97 8.71 2.88
N GLU A 88 7.13 8.58 3.52
CA GLU A 88 8.40 9.09 2.95
C GLU A 88 8.82 8.31 1.71
N ILE A 89 8.67 6.99 1.73
CA ILE A 89 8.96 6.11 0.61
C ILE A 89 8.04 6.44 -0.56
N TRP A 90 6.74 6.55 -0.30
CA TRP A 90 5.74 6.89 -1.31
C TRP A 90 6.01 8.25 -1.97
N VAL A 91 6.32 9.29 -1.19
CA VAL A 91 6.61 10.63 -1.75
C VAL A 91 7.85 10.60 -2.64
N ARG A 92 8.91 9.88 -2.23
CA ARG A 92 10.11 9.69 -3.05
C ARG A 92 9.80 8.94 -4.34
N ASN A 93 8.96 7.91 -4.28
CA ASN A 93 8.55 7.13 -5.44
C ASN A 93 7.68 7.95 -6.41
N ALA A 94 6.78 8.79 -5.90
CA ALA A 94 5.96 9.68 -6.71
C ALA A 94 6.79 10.77 -7.43
N GLU A 95 7.97 11.13 -6.90
CA GLU A 95 8.88 12.12 -7.47
C GLU A 95 9.99 11.52 -8.34
N SER A 96 10.36 10.26 -8.09
CA SER A 96 11.38 9.52 -8.82
C SER A 96 10.84 8.88 -10.10
N LYS A 97 11.68 8.80 -11.15
CA LYS A 97 11.40 8.03 -12.37
C LYS A 97 12.12 6.69 -12.42
N THR A 98 12.97 6.40 -11.45
CA THR A 98 13.79 5.19 -11.39
C THR A 98 13.65 4.60 -10.00
N LEU A 99 12.89 3.52 -9.90
CA LEU A 99 12.72 2.76 -8.65
C LEU A 99 13.90 1.82 -8.48
N ASP A 100 14.32 1.64 -7.23
CA ASP A 100 15.15 0.50 -6.83
C ASP A 100 14.18 -0.65 -6.55
N ASP A 101 14.13 -1.63 -7.45
CA ASP A 101 13.15 -2.72 -7.41
C ASP A 101 13.21 -3.50 -6.08
N ASN A 102 14.38 -3.56 -5.43
CA ASN A 102 14.52 -4.22 -4.12
C ASN A 102 13.83 -3.44 -2.99
N LEU A 103 13.95 -2.11 -3.00
CA LEU A 103 13.30 -1.26 -1.99
C LEU A 103 11.78 -1.32 -2.11
N VAL A 104 11.27 -1.41 -3.35
CA VAL A 104 9.83 -1.58 -3.61
C VAL A 104 9.36 -2.92 -3.07
N PHE A 105 10.08 -3.99 -3.35
CA PHE A 105 9.72 -5.34 -2.90
C PHE A 105 9.71 -5.47 -1.37
N ASP A 106 10.78 -5.01 -0.70
CA ASP A 106 10.88 -5.02 0.77
C ASP A 106 9.74 -4.21 1.43
N THR A 107 9.27 -3.15 0.76
CA THR A 107 8.15 -2.34 1.24
C THR A 107 6.81 -3.03 1.00
N LEU A 108 6.64 -3.72 -0.13
CA LEU A 108 5.40 -4.40 -0.48
C LEU A 108 5.14 -5.63 0.40
N GLU A 109 6.19 -6.31 0.88
CA GLU A 109 6.07 -7.53 1.70
C GLU A 109 5.27 -7.32 2.99
N GLN A 110 5.35 -6.14 3.60
CA GLN A 110 4.67 -5.82 4.87
C GLN A 110 3.26 -5.22 4.69
N ILE A 111 2.93 -4.77 3.49
CA ILE A 111 1.65 -4.09 3.21
C ILE A 111 0.42 -4.98 3.47
N PRO A 112 0.40 -6.27 3.11
CA PRO A 112 -0.73 -7.14 3.43
C PRO A 112 -1.01 -7.21 4.94
N GLU A 113 0.02 -7.40 5.77
CA GLU A 113 -0.12 -7.48 7.23
C GLU A 113 -0.63 -6.14 7.83
N ASP A 114 -0.13 -5.03 7.31
CA ASP A 114 -0.53 -3.70 7.76
C ASP A 114 -1.95 -3.34 7.34
N LEU A 115 -2.37 -3.76 6.14
CA LEU A 115 -3.75 -3.61 5.68
C LEU A 115 -4.73 -4.45 6.50
N GLU A 116 -4.38 -5.72 6.79
CA GLU A 116 -5.20 -6.61 7.61
C GLU A 116 -5.39 -6.04 9.03
N THR A 117 -4.27 -5.64 9.67
CA THR A 117 -4.29 -5.03 11.00
C THR A 117 -5.16 -3.77 11.02
N LEU A 118 -5.03 -2.92 10.00
CA LEU A 118 -5.82 -1.70 9.89
C LEU A 118 -7.31 -2.01 9.67
N ALA A 119 -7.64 -3.02 8.86
CA ALA A 119 -9.00 -3.46 8.62
C ALA A 119 -9.69 -3.92 9.91
N GLU A 120 -9.04 -4.78 10.69
CA GLU A 120 -9.57 -5.26 11.98
C GLU A 120 -9.87 -4.10 12.95
N LEU A 121 -8.93 -3.15 13.07
CA LEU A 121 -9.10 -1.98 13.92
C LEU A 121 -10.26 -1.10 13.44
N LEU A 122 -10.44 -0.95 12.13
CA LEU A 122 -11.52 -0.18 11.54
C LEU A 122 -12.88 -0.81 11.79
N GLU A 123 -13.03 -2.13 11.68
CA GLU A 123 -14.28 -2.84 11.98
C GLU A 123 -14.71 -2.69 13.44
N ILE A 124 -13.76 -2.82 14.36
CA ILE A 124 -13.99 -2.61 15.79
C ILE A 124 -14.46 -1.17 16.05
N ASN A 125 -13.79 -0.19 15.43
CA ASN A 125 -14.12 1.22 15.63
C ASN A 125 -15.40 1.64 14.89
N ALA A 126 -15.76 1.00 13.77
CA ALA A 126 -17.03 1.19 13.09
C ALA A 126 -18.20 0.82 13.99
N THR A 127 -18.12 -0.34 14.66
CA THR A 127 -19.14 -0.79 15.61
C THR A 127 -19.32 0.21 16.75
N LEU A 128 -18.22 0.79 17.24
CA LEU A 128 -18.26 1.81 18.28
C LEU A 128 -18.86 3.13 17.79
N LEU A 129 -18.44 3.58 16.60
CA LEU A 129 -18.92 4.81 15.99
C LEU A 129 -20.39 4.75 15.61
N ASN A 130 -20.94 3.58 15.29
CA ASN A 130 -22.33 3.45 14.86
C ASN A 130 -23.33 4.00 15.90
N ALA A 131 -22.96 3.98 17.19
CA ALA A 131 -23.77 4.57 18.26
C ALA A 131 -23.68 6.11 18.37
N HIS A 132 -22.66 6.73 17.76
CA HIS A 132 -22.32 8.14 17.92
C HIS A 132 -22.40 8.94 16.62
N ASN A 133 -21.95 8.37 15.51
CA ASN A 133 -21.93 8.97 14.19
C ASN A 133 -21.97 7.85 13.13
N GLU A 134 -23.18 7.60 12.60
CA GLU A 134 -23.43 6.57 11.59
C GLU A 134 -22.63 6.81 10.29
N GLU A 135 -22.42 8.07 9.90
CA GLU A 135 -21.67 8.40 8.68
C GLU A 135 -20.21 7.97 8.79
N LEU A 136 -19.56 8.28 9.91
CA LEU A 136 -18.17 7.88 10.14
C LEU A 136 -18.01 6.37 10.38
N ALA A 137 -19.04 5.74 10.95
CA ALA A 137 -19.08 4.28 11.06
C ALA A 137 -19.05 3.64 9.66
N LYS A 138 -19.88 4.12 8.73
CA LYS A 138 -19.89 3.64 7.34
C LYS A 138 -18.59 3.91 6.61
N ILE A 139 -17.92 5.03 6.85
CA ILE A 139 -16.57 5.26 6.30
C ILE A 139 -15.59 4.20 6.81
N CYS A 140 -15.61 3.90 8.12
CA CYS A 140 -14.75 2.86 8.69
C CYS A 140 -15.06 1.47 8.09
N GLU A 141 -16.33 1.14 7.88
CA GLU A 141 -16.73 -0.10 7.19
C GLU A 141 -16.22 -0.14 5.75
N THR A 142 -16.36 0.94 5.00
CA THR A 142 -15.85 1.05 3.63
C THR A 142 -14.33 0.90 3.60
N PHE A 143 -13.61 1.56 4.52
CA PHE A 143 -12.16 1.42 4.63
C PHE A 143 -11.74 0.01 4.98
N ALA A 144 -12.38 -0.64 5.95
CA ALA A 144 -12.09 -2.03 6.30
C ALA A 144 -12.31 -2.97 5.10
N LEU A 145 -13.44 -2.83 4.40
CA LEU A 145 -13.74 -3.65 3.23
C LEU A 145 -12.69 -3.46 2.11
N GLN A 146 -12.23 -2.23 1.90
CA GLN A 146 -11.20 -1.95 0.90
C GLN A 146 -9.82 -2.41 1.35
N ALA A 147 -9.49 -2.29 2.63
CA ALA A 147 -8.24 -2.83 3.17
C ALA A 147 -8.16 -4.35 2.95
N HIS A 148 -9.20 -5.10 3.30
CA HIS A 148 -9.31 -6.54 3.01
C HIS A 148 -9.16 -6.87 1.52
N ALA A 149 -9.80 -6.09 0.64
CA ALA A 149 -9.65 -6.30 -0.80
C ALA A 149 -8.21 -6.06 -1.27
N GLN A 150 -7.55 -5.05 -0.71
CA GLN A 150 -6.18 -4.69 -1.06
C GLN A 150 -5.14 -5.67 -0.49
N VAL A 151 -5.43 -6.36 0.63
CA VAL A 151 -4.63 -7.52 1.10
C VAL A 151 -4.55 -8.57 0.00
N LEU A 152 -5.70 -8.99 -0.55
CA LEU A 152 -5.76 -10.00 -1.60
C LEU A 152 -5.00 -9.58 -2.87
N ILE A 153 -5.07 -8.29 -3.23
CA ILE A 153 -4.35 -7.74 -4.38
C ILE A 153 -2.84 -7.76 -4.11
N ALA A 154 -2.41 -7.34 -2.92
CA ALA A 154 -1.02 -7.31 -2.53
C ALA A 154 -0.40 -8.71 -2.47
N ASP A 155 -1.07 -9.67 -1.82
CA ASP A 155 -0.64 -11.07 -1.76
C ASP A 155 -0.48 -11.66 -3.16
N THR A 156 -1.48 -11.47 -4.04
CA THR A 156 -1.42 -11.95 -5.42
C THR A 156 -0.25 -11.33 -6.18
N PHE A 157 0.07 -10.05 -5.91
CA PHE A 157 1.18 -9.38 -6.57
C PHE A 157 2.53 -9.91 -6.09
N ILE A 158 2.68 -10.18 -4.79
CA ILE A 158 3.88 -10.79 -4.21
C ILE A 158 4.09 -12.19 -4.78
N ASP A 159 3.04 -13.04 -4.79
CA ASP A 159 3.10 -14.39 -5.36
C ASP A 159 3.57 -14.39 -6.82
N LEU A 160 3.04 -13.47 -7.64
CA LEU A 160 3.43 -13.34 -9.05
C LEU A 160 4.89 -12.89 -9.22
N MET A 161 5.39 -12.05 -8.32
CA MET A 161 6.79 -11.61 -8.34
C MET A 161 7.73 -12.74 -7.95
N ASP A 162 7.37 -13.52 -6.93
CA ASP A 162 8.13 -14.70 -6.50
C ASP A 162 8.20 -15.76 -7.60
N GLU A 163 7.07 -16.11 -8.22
CA GLU A 163 7.04 -17.03 -9.36
C GLU A 163 7.89 -16.52 -10.54
N GLY A 164 7.84 -15.21 -10.80
CA GLY A 164 8.64 -14.56 -11.83
C GLY A 164 10.14 -14.62 -11.54
N ALA A 165 10.55 -14.44 -10.28
CA ALA A 165 11.93 -14.55 -9.84
C ALA A 165 12.45 -15.99 -9.95
N GLU A 166 11.67 -16.98 -9.52
CA GLU A 166 12.02 -18.41 -9.66
C GLU A 166 12.21 -18.82 -11.13
N LEU A 167 11.35 -18.32 -12.03
CA LEU A 167 11.50 -18.53 -13.46
C LEU A 167 12.75 -17.84 -14.02
N ALA A 168 13.05 -16.61 -13.58
CA ALA A 168 14.25 -15.90 -14.00
C ALA A 168 15.54 -16.60 -13.55
N GLU A 169 15.57 -17.20 -12.35
CA GLU A 169 16.69 -18.03 -11.90
C GLU A 169 16.80 -19.34 -12.67
N THR A 170 15.66 -19.97 -13.00
CA THR A 170 15.61 -21.22 -13.76
C THR A 170 16.08 -21.04 -15.21
N TYR A 171 15.82 -19.87 -15.81
CA TYR A 171 16.20 -19.53 -17.19
C TYR A 171 17.38 -18.57 -17.30
N ALA A 172 18.05 -18.24 -16.18
CA ALA A 172 19.29 -17.51 -16.20
C ALA A 172 20.27 -18.27 -17.13
N PRO A 173 20.78 -17.65 -18.20
CA PRO A 173 21.70 -18.34 -19.10
C PRO A 173 22.87 -18.79 -18.24
N THR A 174 22.98 -20.10 -18.02
CA THR A 174 24.17 -20.67 -17.42
C THR A 174 25.30 -20.16 -18.29
N THR A 175 26.16 -19.29 -17.77
CA THR A 175 27.41 -18.97 -18.42
C THR A 175 28.16 -20.28 -18.49
N THR A 176 27.95 -21.03 -19.56
CA THR A 176 28.78 -22.14 -19.96
C THR A 176 30.11 -21.49 -20.17
N ILE A 177 30.97 -21.58 -19.16
CA ILE A 177 32.40 -21.35 -19.36
C ILE A 177 32.75 -22.40 -20.41
N TYR A 178 32.84 -21.96 -21.66
CA TYR A 178 33.48 -22.72 -22.71
C TYR A 178 34.93 -22.86 -22.26
N ASN A 179 35.21 -23.89 -21.46
CA ASN A 179 36.56 -24.41 -21.37
C ASN A 179 36.90 -24.82 -22.79
N ASP A 180 37.86 -24.11 -23.34
CA ASP A 180 38.45 -24.26 -24.65
C ASP A 180 39.14 -25.63 -24.76
N ASN A 181 38.36 -26.70 -24.70
CA ASN A 181 38.78 -28.06 -25.00
C ASN A 181 38.60 -28.28 -26.50
N VAL A 182 39.29 -27.45 -27.29
CA VAL A 182 39.53 -27.75 -28.71
C VAL A 182 40.43 -28.96 -28.75
N ILE A 183 39.85 -30.12 -29.07
CA ILE A 183 40.62 -31.28 -29.53
C ILE A 183 41.01 -30.96 -30.98
N PRO A 184 42.31 -30.77 -31.31
CA PRO A 184 42.70 -30.52 -32.69
C PRO A 184 42.43 -31.78 -33.53
N PHE A 185 41.59 -31.62 -34.56
CA PHE A 185 41.30 -32.66 -35.54
C PHE A 185 42.52 -32.82 -36.48
N PRO A 186 43.01 -34.05 -36.73
CA PRO A 186 44.20 -34.25 -37.55
C PRO A 186 43.82 -34.11 -39.02
N GLY A 187 44.15 -32.97 -39.64
CA GLY A 187 43.80 -32.76 -41.05
C GLY A 187 44.40 -31.58 -41.80
N THR A 188 45.13 -30.66 -41.16
CA THR A 188 45.75 -29.52 -41.87
C THR A 188 47.27 -29.53 -41.68
N MET A 189 47.94 -30.46 -42.38
CA MET A 189 49.33 -30.24 -42.74
C MET A 189 49.37 -29.15 -43.81
N ASN A 190 49.94 -28.00 -43.47
CA ASN A 190 50.44 -27.04 -44.44
C ASN A 190 51.58 -27.69 -45.23
N ALA A 191 51.39 -27.85 -46.54
CA ALA A 191 52.49 -28.06 -47.47
C ALA A 191 52.78 -26.74 -48.17
N SER A 192 53.99 -26.26 -47.94
CA SER A 192 54.66 -25.13 -48.59
C SER A 192 54.85 -25.37 -50.09
#